data_AF-A0A8J6ZAN6-F1
#
_entry.id   AF-A0A8J6ZAN6-F1
#
_cell.length_a   1.000
_cell.length_b   1.000
_cell.length_c   1.000
_cell.angle_alpha   90.00
_cell.angle_beta   90.00
_cell.angle_gamma   90.00
#
_symmetry.space_group_name_H-M   'P 1'
#
loop_
_entity.id
_entity.type
_entity.pdbx_description
1 polymer ?
#
loop_
_entity_poly.entity_id
_entity_poly.type
_entity_poly.pdbx_seq_one_letter_code
_entity_poly.pdbx_strand_id
1 'polypeptide(L)'
;MTGMTLNELKQTMTDFDEIEFFYRGEQYDFQKEPGDDSQIKISVWHVKYNPECVYSVTILKGDKNFVDALINAKIFPDGKSIVEAEADIDVEFFA
;
A
#
# COMPACT_ATOMS: atom_id res chain seq x y z
N MET A 1 -21.21 4.82 -1.79
CA MET A 1 -19.81 4.72 -1.35
C MET A 1 -18.97 5.14 -2.55
N THR A 2 -18.29 6.28 -2.45
CA THR A 2 -17.35 6.74 -3.48
C THR A 2 -15.99 6.19 -3.10
N GLY A 3 -15.67 5.00 -3.61
CA GLY A 3 -14.32 4.44 -3.49
C GLY A 3 -13.34 5.34 -4.24
N MET A 4 -12.17 5.52 -3.64
CA MET A 4 -11.05 6.23 -4.24
C MET A 4 -10.56 5.47 -5.49
N THR A 5 -10.29 6.19 -6.57
CA THR A 5 -9.69 5.61 -7.79
C THR A 5 -8.24 5.20 -7.56
N LEU A 6 -7.72 4.25 -8.35
CA LEU A 6 -6.31 3.84 -8.26
C LEU A 6 -5.35 5.05 -8.40
N ASN A 7 -5.69 6.04 -9.22
CA ASN A 7 -4.86 7.24 -9.38
C ASN A 7 -4.79 8.09 -8.11
N GLU A 8 -5.90 8.21 -7.39
CA GLU A 8 -5.94 8.90 -6.10
C GLU A 8 -5.17 8.11 -5.02
N LEU A 9 -5.25 6.78 -5.04
CA LEU A 9 -4.42 5.93 -4.16
C LEU A 9 -2.92 6.12 -4.46
N LYS A 10 -2.52 6.15 -5.74
CA LYS A 10 -1.12 6.41 -6.14
C LYS A 10 -0.60 7.76 -5.64
N GLN A 11 -1.42 8.81 -5.76
CA GLN A 11 -1.06 10.14 -5.24
C GLN A 11 -0.92 10.11 -3.73
N THR A 12 -1.88 9.50 -3.04
CA THR A 12 -1.87 9.35 -1.58
C THR A 12 -0.61 8.60 -1.11
N MET A 13 -0.23 7.50 -1.78
CA MET A 13 1.00 6.75 -1.47
C MET A 13 2.27 7.60 -1.59
N THR A 14 2.25 8.64 -2.43
CA THR A 14 3.37 9.58 -2.56
C THR A 14 3.41 10.55 -1.38
N ASP A 15 2.25 11.03 -0.94
CA ASP A 15 2.12 12.16 -0.02
C ASP A 15 1.99 11.77 1.46
N PHE A 16 1.53 10.56 1.76
CA PHE A 16 1.28 10.08 3.13
C PHE A 16 2.26 9.00 3.57
N ASP A 17 2.55 8.95 4.87
CA ASP A 17 3.41 7.93 5.47
C ASP A 17 2.66 6.64 5.78
N GLU A 18 1.33 6.70 5.93
CA GLU A 18 0.49 5.55 6.24
C GLU A 18 -0.84 5.65 5.48
N ILE A 19 -1.30 4.53 4.92
CA ILE A 19 -2.56 4.42 4.19
C ILE A 19 -3.22 3.09 4.51
N GLU A 20 -4.48 3.14 4.92
CA GLU A 20 -5.31 1.97 5.15
C GLU A 20 -6.19 1.69 3.93
N PHE A 21 -6.23 0.44 3.49
CA PHE A 21 -7.11 0.00 2.43
C PHE A 21 -7.65 -1.41 2.72
N PHE A 22 -8.82 -1.69 2.19
CA PHE A 22 -9.54 -2.92 2.41
C PHE A 22 -9.67 -3.68 1.11
N TYR A 23 -9.30 -4.95 1.12
CA TYR A 23 -9.55 -5.87 0.03
C TYR A 23 -10.51 -6.95 0.49
N ARG A 24 -11.71 -7.02 -0.09
CA ARG A 24 -12.76 -7.99 0.29
C ARG A 24 -13.10 -7.98 1.79
N GLY A 25 -13.05 -6.81 2.42
CA GLY A 25 -13.34 -6.62 3.84
C GLY A 25 -12.20 -7.00 4.81
N GLU A 26 -11.03 -7.34 4.28
CA GLU A 26 -9.79 -7.51 5.04
C GLU A 26 -8.94 -6.25 4.95
N GLN A 27 -8.42 -5.78 6.09
CA GLN A 27 -7.64 -4.55 6.20
C GLN A 27 -6.17 -4.78 5.85
N TYR A 28 -5.62 -3.85 5.08
CA TYR A 28 -4.22 -3.76 4.73
C TYR A 28 -3.70 -2.35 4.98
N ASP A 29 -2.48 -2.27 5.53
CA ASP A 29 -1.84 -1.00 5.83
C ASP A 29 -0.57 -0.87 5.00
N PHE A 30 -0.49 0.19 4.21
CA PHE A 30 0.75 0.67 3.62
C PHE A 30 1.45 1.58 4.63
N GLN A 31 2.72 1.33 4.92
CA GLN A 31 3.51 2.13 5.85
C GLN A 31 4.88 2.44 5.28
N LYS A 32 5.26 3.72 5.31
CA LYS A 32 6.63 4.21 5.11
C LYS A 32 7.35 4.19 6.44
N GLU A 33 8.31 3.30 6.56
CA GLU A 33 9.20 3.19 7.70
C GLU A 33 10.51 3.92 7.40
N PRO A 34 11.08 4.64 8.38
CA PRO A 34 12.41 5.21 8.23
C PRO A 34 13.44 4.08 7.99
N GLY A 35 14.18 4.18 6.88
CA GLY A 35 15.37 3.37 6.63
C GLY A 35 16.64 4.08 7.07
N ASP A 36 17.77 3.68 6.50
CA ASP A 36 19.07 4.36 6.66
C ASP A 36 19.02 5.83 6.16
N ASP A 37 20.11 6.58 6.36
CA ASP A 37 20.22 8.01 6.03
C ASP A 37 19.71 8.40 4.63
N SER A 38 19.81 7.50 3.64
CA SER A 38 19.37 7.72 2.25
C SER A 38 18.22 6.83 1.78
N GLN A 39 17.63 5.99 2.66
CA GLN A 39 16.65 4.98 2.27
C GLN A 39 15.32 5.09 3.05
N ILE A 40 14.25 4.62 2.42
CA ILE A 40 12.93 4.45 3.04
C ILE A 40 12.56 2.99 2.85
N LYS A 41 12.10 2.34 3.92
CA LYS A 41 11.49 1.03 3.82
C LYS A 41 9.98 1.22 3.68
N ILE A 42 9.38 0.53 2.74
CA ILE A 42 7.94 0.55 2.55
C ILE A 42 7.43 -0.86 2.79
N SER A 43 6.49 -0.99 3.71
CA SER A 43 5.90 -2.27 4.09
C SER A 43 4.39 -2.24 3.85
N VAL A 44 3.84 -3.38 3.42
CA VAL A 44 2.41 -3.62 3.35
C VAL A 44 2.07 -4.72 4.33
N TRP A 45 1.16 -4.42 5.24
CA TRP A 45 0.73 -5.31 6.32
C TRP A 45 -0.70 -5.80 6.09
N HIS A 46 -0.99 -7.05 6.43
CA HIS A 46 -2.37 -7.56 6.57
C HIS A 46 -2.72 -7.60 8.06
N VAL A 47 -3.76 -6.89 8.50
CA VAL A 47 -3.89 -6.45 9.92
C VAL A 47 -4.88 -7.27 10.76
N LYS A 48 -5.96 -7.75 10.16
CA LYS A 48 -7.20 -8.09 10.89
C LYS A 48 -7.12 -9.34 11.78
N TYR A 49 -6.25 -10.30 11.49
CA TYR A 49 -6.21 -11.59 12.21
C TYR A 49 -4.81 -12.14 12.51
N ASN A 50 -3.80 -11.76 11.74
CA ASN A 50 -2.40 -12.08 11.99
C ASN A 50 -1.54 -11.01 11.30
N PRO A 51 -1.10 -9.96 12.02
CA PRO A 51 -0.29 -8.90 11.45
C PRO A 51 0.95 -9.47 10.77
N GLU A 52 0.88 -9.59 9.44
CA GLU A 52 1.98 -10.12 8.63
C GLU A 52 2.36 -9.10 7.56
N CYS A 53 3.67 -8.89 7.42
CA CYS A 53 4.22 -8.11 6.34
C CYS A 53 4.15 -8.95 5.06
N VAL A 54 3.14 -8.69 4.23
CA VAL A 54 2.92 -9.42 2.97
C VAL A 54 3.86 -8.95 1.86
N TYR A 55 4.38 -7.72 1.99
CA TYR A 55 5.34 -7.17 1.05
C TYR A 55 6.19 -6.09 1.70
N SER A 56 7.47 -6.04 1.36
CA SER A 56 8.31 -4.89 1.69
C SER A 56 9.33 -4.61 0.60
N VAL A 57 9.66 -3.33 0.43
CA VAL A 57 10.68 -2.86 -0.50
C VAL A 57 11.45 -1.70 0.12
N THR A 58 12.76 -1.68 -0.10
CA THR A 58 13.61 -0.55 0.29
C THR A 58 13.89 0.29 -0.94
N ILE A 59 13.61 1.58 -0.85
CA ILE A 59 13.81 2.55 -1.93
C ILE A 59 14.72 3.69 -1.47
N LEU A 60 15.25 4.46 -2.42
CA LEU A 60 15.98 5.68 -2.12
C LEU A 60 15.02 6.80 -1.70
N LYS A 61 15.42 7.61 -0.70
CA LYS A 61 14.69 8.82 -0.33
C LYS A 61 14.52 9.72 -1.56
N GLY A 62 13.28 10.11 -1.83
CA GLY A 62 12.94 10.96 -2.97
C GLY A 62 12.72 10.22 -4.29
N ASP A 63 12.88 8.90 -4.34
CA ASP A 63 12.34 8.12 -5.46
C ASP A 63 10.82 8.23 -5.44
N LYS A 64 10.23 8.69 -6.54
CA LYS A 64 8.77 8.83 -6.71
C LYS A 64 8.18 7.71 -7.55
N ASN A 65 9.01 6.84 -8.12
CA ASN A 65 8.59 5.76 -9.01
C ASN A 65 8.29 4.45 -8.27
N PHE A 66 8.46 4.42 -6.94
CA PHE A 66 8.19 3.22 -6.13
C PHE A 66 6.73 2.80 -6.14
N VAL A 67 5.81 3.74 -6.36
CA VAL A 67 4.37 3.49 -6.35
C VAL A 67 4.01 2.41 -7.37
N ASP A 68 4.62 2.47 -8.56
CA ASP A 68 4.37 1.45 -9.59
C ASP A 68 4.90 0.07 -9.18
N ALA A 69 6.03 -0.02 -8.48
CA ALA A 69 6.50 -1.31 -7.96
C ALA A 69 5.52 -1.89 -6.93
N LEU A 70 4.95 -1.04 -6.08
CA LEU A 70 4.06 -1.45 -5.01
C LEU A 70 2.69 -1.89 -5.50
N ILE A 71 2.04 -1.10 -6.36
CA ILE A 71 0.71 -1.44 -6.87
C ILE A 71 0.70 -2.68 -7.77
N ASN A 72 1.85 -3.05 -8.33
CA ASN A 72 2.02 -4.23 -9.18
C ASN A 72 2.51 -5.46 -8.40
N ALA A 73 2.91 -5.31 -7.14
CA ALA A 73 3.28 -6.44 -6.31
C ALA A 73 2.06 -7.34 -6.00
N LYS A 74 2.25 -8.67 -6.06
CA LYS A 74 1.20 -9.65 -5.74
C LYS A 74 1.07 -9.81 -4.24
N ILE A 75 0.39 -8.86 -3.60
CA ILE A 75 0.30 -8.74 -2.13
C ILE A 75 -0.93 -9.45 -1.54
N PHE A 76 -1.91 -9.82 -2.37
CA PHE A 76 -3.14 -10.44 -1.89
C PHE A 76 -3.06 -11.98 -1.86
N PRO A 77 -3.81 -12.65 -0.96
CA PRO A 77 -3.80 -14.11 -0.83
C PRO A 77 -4.21 -14.87 -2.10
N ASP A 78 -4.97 -14.25 -3.00
CA ASP A 78 -5.36 -14.85 -4.28
C ASP A 78 -4.35 -14.60 -5.42
N GLY A 79 -3.18 -14.03 -5.09
CA GLY A 79 -2.08 -13.79 -6.02
C GLY A 79 -2.28 -12.58 -6.92
N LYS A 80 -3.21 -11.68 -6.57
CA LYS A 80 -3.45 -10.41 -7.27
C LYS A 80 -2.63 -9.25 -6.70
N SER A 81 -2.40 -8.25 -7.54
CA SER A 81 -1.89 -6.95 -7.17
C SER A 81 -3.01 -5.94 -6.92
N ILE A 82 -2.66 -4.75 -6.42
CA ILE A 82 -3.60 -3.62 -6.26
C ILE A 82 -4.24 -3.25 -7.60
N VAL A 83 -3.46 -3.22 -8.69
CA VAL A 83 -3.98 -2.92 -10.03
C VAL A 83 -5.01 -3.96 -10.50
N GLU A 84 -4.77 -5.25 -10.27
CA GLU A 84 -5.70 -6.31 -10.70
C GLU A 84 -6.94 -6.43 -9.81
N ALA A 85 -6.86 -5.91 -8.58
CA ALA A 85 -7.92 -5.93 -7.59
C ALA A 85 -8.66 -4.59 -7.45
N GLU A 86 -8.35 -3.58 -8.28
CA GLU A 86 -8.83 -2.20 -8.13
C GLU A 86 -10.33 -2.09 -7.83
N ALA A 87 -11.17 -2.86 -8.52
CA ALA A 87 -12.63 -2.81 -8.34
C ALA A 87 -13.13 -3.39 -7.00
N ASP A 88 -12.28 -4.11 -6.28
CA ASP A 88 -12.56 -4.79 -5.01
C ASP A 88 -11.89 -4.09 -3.81
N ILE A 89 -11.22 -2.94 -4.02
CA ILE A 89 -10.47 -2.19 -3.00
C ILE A 89 -11.26 -0.98 -2.54
N ASP A 90 -11.47 -0.87 -1.22
CA ASP A 90 -11.99 0.32 -0.56
C ASP A 90 -10.86 1.00 0.24
N VAL A 91 -10.71 2.32 0.16
CA VAL A 91 -9.65 3.06 0.88
C VAL A 91 -10.32 3.96 1.93
N GLU A 92 -9.88 3.88 3.18
CA GLU A 92 -10.38 4.74 4.27
C GLU A 92 -9.28 5.68 4.77
N PHE A 93 -9.67 6.89 5.18
CA PHE A 93 -8.75 7.92 5.69
C PHE A 93 -9.07 8.23 7.14
N PHE A 94 -8.07 8.13 8.00
CA PHE A 94 -8.12 8.66 9.36
C PHE A 94 -7.26 9.91 9.44
N ALA A 95 -7.88 11.03 9.81
CA ALA A 95 -7.28 12.35 9.93
C ALA A 95 -6.54 12.54 11.27
#